data_AF-A0A399EAK2-F1
#
_entry.id   AF-A0A399EAK2-F1
#
_cell.length_a   1.000
_cell.length_b   1.000
_cell.length_c   1.000
_cell.angle_alpha   90.00
_cell.angle_beta   90.00
_cell.angle_gamma   90.00
#
_symmetry.space_group_name_H-M   'P 1'
#
loop_
_entity.id
_entity.type
_entity.pdbx_description
1 polymer ?
#
loop_
_entity_poly.entity_id
_entity_poly.type
_entity_poly.pdbx_seq_one_letter_code
_entity_poly.pdbx_strand_id
1 'polypeptide(L)'
;MPSRRPVLDTNALRHFSFAHPQGLDILLSGIGSNKAYFPAEVYNQDEGLLPLDSNDEELSELARGLRWAQRSASRLTPGQAKRCWDWLNNSRQIRHHLERGSLVIDPLTLGELHKRVRLEEEFGIERGEAACLVLAQRYGSVAVFTSTDKAALRAAQRLGVKVLSGMDILSGWIKSAQPSRAGFDGLIAGLREAKYGLREEDLVYLRSLIQRI
;
A
#
# COMPACT_ATOMS: atom_id res chain seq x y z
N MET A 1 -14.63 -14.92 14.52
CA MET A 1 -13.71 -13.86 14.98
C MET A 1 -14.23 -12.53 14.45
N PRO A 2 -14.18 -11.41 15.21
CA PRO A 2 -14.55 -10.11 14.65
C PRO A 2 -13.69 -9.89 13.39
N SER A 3 -14.35 -9.54 12.29
CA SER A 3 -13.67 -9.29 11.01
C SER A 3 -12.62 -8.21 11.24
N ARG A 4 -11.34 -8.56 11.19
CA ARG A 4 -10.26 -7.57 11.28
C ARG A 4 -10.46 -6.59 10.13
N ARG A 5 -10.36 -5.28 10.41
CA ARG A 5 -10.47 -4.20 9.43
C ARG A 5 -9.07 -3.64 9.21
N PRO A 6 -8.20 -4.36 8.47
CA PRO A 6 -6.84 -3.92 8.26
C PRO A 6 -6.84 -2.57 7.54
N VAL A 7 -6.00 -1.65 8.01
CA VAL A 7 -5.89 -0.30 7.46
C VAL A 7 -4.60 -0.19 6.66
N LEU A 8 -4.71 0.16 5.39
CA LEU A 8 -3.58 0.26 4.47
C LEU A 8 -2.99 1.67 4.47
N ASP A 9 -1.67 1.74 4.52
CA ASP A 9 -0.92 2.96 4.23
C ASP A 9 -0.73 3.18 2.72
N THR A 10 -0.29 4.38 2.33
CA THR A 10 0.00 4.71 0.93
C THR A 10 1.00 3.74 0.31
N ASN A 11 2.13 3.49 0.97
CA ASN A 11 3.18 2.62 0.48
C ASN A 11 2.67 1.19 0.30
N ALA A 12 1.91 0.64 1.25
CA ALA A 12 1.29 -0.67 1.09
C ALA A 12 0.41 -0.74 -0.17
N LEU A 13 -0.47 0.24 -0.36
CA LEU A 13 -1.35 0.30 -1.51
C LEU A 13 -0.57 0.51 -2.82
N ARG A 14 0.40 1.43 -2.83
CA ARG A 14 1.24 1.80 -3.98
C ARG A 14 2.13 0.64 -4.41
N HIS A 15 2.92 0.08 -3.50
CA HIS A 15 3.90 -0.96 -3.84
C HIS A 15 3.22 -2.17 -4.46
N PHE A 16 2.14 -2.66 -3.85
CA PHE A 16 1.43 -3.82 -4.38
C PHE A 16 0.64 -3.50 -5.65
N SER A 17 -0.05 -2.36 -5.73
CA SER A 17 -0.79 -2.01 -6.96
C SER A 17 0.12 -1.74 -8.16
N PHE A 18 1.38 -1.35 -7.96
CA PHE A 18 2.33 -1.09 -9.04
C PHE A 18 3.16 -2.31 -9.41
N ALA A 19 3.46 -3.18 -8.45
CA ALA A 19 4.36 -4.31 -8.65
C ALA A 19 3.81 -5.39 -9.57
N HIS A 20 2.52 -5.69 -9.48
CA HIS A 20 1.96 -6.87 -10.15
C HIS A 20 0.49 -6.64 -10.50
N PRO A 21 -0.03 -7.17 -11.63
CA PRO A 21 -1.44 -7.01 -12.02
C PRO A 21 -2.43 -7.64 -11.02
N GLN A 22 -1.97 -8.55 -10.17
CA GLN A 22 -2.74 -9.17 -9.06
C GLN A 22 -2.24 -8.71 -7.69
N GLY A 23 -1.46 -7.63 -7.63
CA GLY A 23 -0.77 -7.23 -6.40
C GLY A 23 -1.70 -6.93 -5.22
N LEU A 24 -2.89 -6.38 -5.46
CA LEU A 24 -3.89 -6.15 -4.40
C LEU A 24 -4.55 -7.44 -3.92
N ASP A 25 -4.78 -8.42 -4.79
CA ASP A 25 -5.23 -9.76 -4.37
C ASP A 25 -4.15 -10.44 -3.51
N ILE A 26 -2.88 -10.31 -3.91
CA ILE A 26 -1.72 -10.80 -3.15
C ILE A 26 -1.66 -10.11 -1.77
N LEU A 27 -1.80 -8.78 -1.72
CA LEU A 27 -1.81 -8.00 -0.49
C LEU A 27 -2.92 -8.46 0.46
N LEU A 28 -4.15 -8.56 -0.03
CA LEU A 28 -5.32 -8.99 0.74
C LEU A 28 -5.16 -10.43 1.25
N SER A 29 -4.71 -11.34 0.39
CA SER A 29 -4.40 -12.73 0.75
C SER A 29 -3.31 -12.80 1.83
N GLY A 30 -2.25 -12.00 1.69
CA GLY A 30 -1.16 -11.93 2.66
C GLY A 30 -1.56 -11.39 4.02
N ILE A 31 -2.49 -10.43 4.05
CA ILE A 31 -3.11 -9.94 5.30
C ILE A 31 -4.06 -11.00 5.91
N GLY A 32 -4.56 -11.93 5.09
CA GLY A 32 -5.60 -12.89 5.48
C GLY A 32 -6.98 -12.23 5.58
N SER A 33 -7.26 -11.25 4.73
CA SER A 33 -8.55 -10.55 4.70
C SER A 33 -9.06 -10.40 3.27
N ASN A 34 -10.36 -10.51 3.05
CA ASN A 34 -10.99 -10.21 1.76
C ASN A 34 -11.28 -8.71 1.57
N LYS A 35 -11.11 -7.91 2.63
CA LYS A 35 -11.41 -6.48 2.65
C LYS A 35 -10.33 -5.71 3.41
N ALA A 36 -9.94 -4.55 2.90
CA ALA A 36 -9.09 -3.60 3.61
C ALA A 36 -9.61 -2.17 3.46
N TYR A 37 -9.21 -1.32 4.39
CA TYR A 37 -9.68 0.05 4.52
C TYR A 37 -8.50 1.01 4.42
N PHE A 38 -8.73 2.23 3.97
CA PHE A 38 -7.73 3.29 4.03
C PHE A 38 -8.42 4.65 4.10
N PRO A 39 -7.78 5.65 4.73
CA PRO A 39 -8.34 6.99 4.82
C PRO A 39 -8.23 7.71 3.47
N ALA A 40 -9.04 8.76 3.27
CA ALA A 40 -9.04 9.53 2.02
C ALA A 40 -7.67 10.18 1.71
N GLU A 41 -6.88 10.45 2.75
CA GLU A 41 -5.52 11.00 2.65
C GLU A 41 -4.54 10.06 1.93
N VAL A 42 -4.79 8.74 1.96
CA VAL A 42 -4.01 7.73 1.22
C VAL A 42 -4.41 7.73 -0.24
N TYR A 43 -5.71 7.59 -0.51
CA TYR A 43 -6.28 7.66 -1.84
C TYR A 43 -7.77 7.97 -1.78
N ASN A 44 -8.20 8.95 -2.57
CA ASN A 44 -9.58 9.36 -2.62
C ASN A 44 -10.09 9.27 -4.07
N GLN A 45 -10.98 8.29 -4.28
CA GLN A 45 -11.71 8.04 -5.52
C GLN A 45 -10.84 8.01 -6.79
N ASP A 46 -11.03 8.98 -7.69
CA ASP A 46 -10.45 9.05 -9.03
C ASP A 46 -9.47 10.24 -9.14
N GLU A 47 -8.86 10.68 -8.04
CA GLU A 47 -7.89 11.79 -8.04
C GLU A 47 -6.73 11.56 -9.03
N GLY A 48 -6.37 10.30 -9.29
CA GLY A 48 -5.38 9.92 -10.31
C GLY A 48 -5.83 10.13 -11.77
N LEU A 49 -7.10 10.47 -12.00
CA LEU A 49 -7.71 10.72 -13.32
C LEU A 49 -7.99 12.19 -13.60
N LEU A 50 -7.71 13.08 -12.64
CA LEU A 50 -7.85 14.53 -12.87
C LEU A 50 -6.98 14.99 -14.06
N PRO A 51 -7.30 16.13 -14.71
CA PRO A 51 -6.46 16.70 -15.77
C PRO A 51 -5.01 16.94 -15.31
N LEU A 52 -4.01 16.61 -16.14
CA LEU A 52 -2.59 16.60 -15.75
C LEU A 52 -2.00 18.00 -15.46
N ASP A 53 -2.71 19.04 -15.85
CA ASP A 53 -2.41 20.46 -15.64
C ASP A 53 -2.97 21.03 -14.32
N SER A 54 -3.85 20.30 -13.63
CA SER A 54 -4.33 20.67 -12.30
C SER A 54 -3.22 20.66 -11.23
N ASN A 55 -3.36 21.50 -10.19
CA ASN A 55 -2.48 21.51 -9.02
C ASN A 55 -2.54 20.14 -8.29
N ASP A 56 -1.37 19.62 -7.91
CA ASP A 56 -1.23 18.33 -7.26
C ASP A 56 -1.11 18.42 -5.72
N GLU A 57 -0.98 19.63 -5.16
CA GLU A 57 -0.67 19.82 -3.72
C GLU A 57 -1.70 19.17 -2.79
N GLU A 58 -2.99 19.27 -3.12
CA GLU A 58 -4.06 18.75 -2.29
C GLU A 58 -4.30 17.24 -2.46
N LEU A 59 -3.80 16.66 -3.57
CA LEU A 59 -4.05 15.28 -3.92
C LEU A 59 -3.46 14.30 -2.91
N SER A 60 -4.09 13.13 -2.81
CA SER A 60 -3.52 12.02 -2.06
C SER A 60 -2.14 11.64 -2.61
N GLU A 61 -1.29 11.09 -1.74
CA GLU A 61 0.07 10.71 -2.13
C GLU A 61 0.06 9.65 -3.25
N LEU A 62 -0.89 8.70 -3.23
CA LEU A 62 -1.05 7.74 -4.33
C LEU A 62 -1.47 8.41 -5.64
N ALA A 63 -2.41 9.37 -5.59
CA ALA A 63 -2.85 10.09 -6.78
C ALA A 63 -1.71 10.90 -7.42
N ARG A 64 -0.88 11.55 -6.60
CA ARG A 64 0.36 12.21 -7.07
C ARG A 64 1.30 11.22 -7.74
N GLY A 65 1.48 10.04 -7.16
CA GLY A 65 2.30 8.96 -7.75
C GLY A 65 1.80 8.50 -9.12
N LEU A 66 0.49 8.32 -9.27
CA LEU A 66 -0.14 7.94 -10.53
C LEU A 66 0.03 9.02 -11.61
N ARG A 67 -0.22 10.28 -11.27
CA ARG A 67 -0.08 11.41 -12.20
C ARG A 67 1.37 11.65 -12.59
N TRP A 68 2.30 11.52 -11.64
CA TRP A 68 3.74 11.55 -11.95
C TRP A 68 4.12 10.46 -12.96
N ALA A 69 3.59 9.24 -12.80
CA ALA A 69 3.84 8.15 -13.74
C ALA A 69 3.24 8.44 -15.12
N GLN A 70 2.02 9.00 -15.20
CA GLN A 70 1.39 9.42 -16.47
C GLN A 70 2.21 10.50 -17.20
N ARG A 71 2.65 11.54 -16.48
CA ARG A 71 3.51 12.60 -17.05
C ARG A 71 4.87 12.06 -17.48
N SER A 72 5.45 11.14 -16.71
CA SER A 72 6.72 10.53 -17.05
C SER A 72 6.60 9.64 -18.29
N ALA A 73 5.55 8.82 -18.37
CA ALA A 73 5.30 7.93 -19.50
C ALA A 73 5.07 8.67 -20.82
N SER A 74 4.48 9.87 -20.78
CA SER A 74 4.24 10.70 -21.97
C SER A 74 5.46 11.51 -22.44
N ARG A 75 6.43 11.75 -21.56
CA ARG A 75 7.64 12.55 -21.87
C ARG A 75 8.87 11.70 -22.20
N LEU A 76 8.93 10.46 -21.71
CA LEU A 76 10.09 9.57 -21.86
C LEU A 76 10.01 8.74 -23.14
N THR A 77 11.18 8.27 -23.62
CA THR A 77 11.24 7.29 -24.72
C THR A 77 10.60 5.96 -24.30
N PRO A 78 10.11 5.12 -25.23
CA PRO A 78 9.42 3.88 -24.88
C PRO A 78 10.18 2.96 -23.90
N GLY A 79 11.50 2.82 -24.08
CA GLY A 79 12.35 2.02 -23.17
C GLY A 79 12.43 2.60 -21.76
N GLN A 80 12.49 3.92 -21.63
CA GLN A 80 12.52 4.62 -20.33
C GLN A 80 11.13 4.71 -19.67
N ALA A 81 10.08 4.80 -20.48
CA ALA A 81 8.69 4.89 -20.05
C ALA A 81 8.13 3.52 -19.61
N LYS A 82 8.74 2.39 -20.03
CA LYS A 82 8.25 1.04 -19.79
C LYS A 82 7.81 0.82 -18.34
N ARG A 83 8.67 1.17 -17.37
CA ARG A 83 8.36 1.02 -15.95
C ARG A 83 7.12 1.81 -15.51
N CYS A 84 6.98 3.05 -16.00
CA CYS A 84 5.81 3.87 -15.69
C CYS A 84 4.55 3.28 -16.33
N TRP A 85 4.64 2.76 -17.56
CA TRP A 85 3.53 2.05 -18.20
C TRP A 85 3.12 0.79 -17.44
N ASP A 86 4.08 -0.01 -16.98
CA ASP A 86 3.82 -1.21 -16.19
C ASP A 86 3.11 -0.84 -14.87
N TRP A 87 3.57 0.19 -14.16
CA TRP A 87 2.89 0.68 -12.95
C TRP A 87 1.46 1.14 -13.24
N LEU A 88 1.26 1.95 -14.29
CA LEU A 88 -0.06 2.46 -14.65
C LEU A 88 -1.02 1.32 -15.03
N ASN A 89 -0.55 0.36 -15.82
CA ASN A 89 -1.33 -0.80 -16.21
C ASN A 89 -1.72 -1.66 -14.99
N ASN A 90 -0.75 -1.94 -14.11
CA ASN A 90 -1.02 -2.69 -12.89
C ASN A 90 -1.98 -1.95 -11.97
N SER A 91 -1.83 -0.62 -11.82
CA SER A 91 -2.66 0.20 -10.92
C SER A 91 -4.14 0.24 -11.29
N ARG A 92 -4.52 -0.13 -12.53
CA ARG A 92 -5.92 -0.26 -12.94
C ARG A 92 -6.72 -1.20 -12.06
N GLN A 93 -6.06 -2.14 -11.38
CA GLN A 93 -6.69 -3.03 -10.41
C GLN A 93 -7.32 -2.26 -9.23
N ILE A 94 -6.84 -1.06 -8.86
CA ILE A 94 -7.37 -0.27 -7.74
C ILE A 94 -8.87 -0.02 -7.92
N ARG A 95 -9.27 0.45 -9.12
CA ARG A 95 -10.67 0.73 -9.45
C ARG A 95 -11.54 -0.52 -9.32
N HIS A 96 -11.08 -1.64 -9.88
CA HIS A 96 -11.80 -2.91 -9.76
C HIS A 96 -12.02 -3.32 -8.29
N HIS A 97 -10.99 -3.15 -7.45
CA HIS A 97 -11.07 -3.49 -6.03
C HIS A 97 -11.99 -2.55 -5.22
N LEU A 98 -12.06 -1.27 -5.59
CA LEU A 98 -12.99 -0.28 -5.04
C LEU A 98 -14.45 -0.62 -5.44
N GLU A 99 -14.70 -0.85 -6.73
CA GLU A 99 -16.04 -1.15 -7.27
C GLU A 99 -16.64 -2.42 -6.64
N ARG A 100 -15.83 -3.47 -6.45
CA ARG A 100 -16.27 -4.72 -5.80
C ARG A 100 -16.25 -4.67 -4.27
N GLY A 101 -15.84 -3.55 -3.69
CA GLY A 101 -15.81 -3.33 -2.24
C GLY A 101 -14.75 -4.14 -1.47
N SER A 102 -13.74 -4.69 -2.14
CA SER A 102 -12.59 -5.32 -1.44
C SER A 102 -11.57 -4.30 -0.92
N LEU A 103 -11.58 -3.10 -1.49
CA LEU A 103 -10.95 -1.91 -0.95
C LEU A 103 -12.01 -0.89 -0.59
N VAL A 104 -11.90 -0.28 0.58
CA VAL A 104 -12.87 0.69 1.09
C VAL A 104 -12.16 1.96 1.53
N ILE A 105 -12.50 3.07 0.89
CA ILE A 105 -12.11 4.40 1.37
C ILE A 105 -13.00 4.71 2.56
N ASP A 106 -12.41 4.91 3.74
CA ASP A 106 -13.16 5.29 4.94
C ASP A 106 -12.58 6.59 5.53
N PRO A 107 -13.20 7.75 5.22
CA PRO A 107 -12.72 9.05 5.64
C PRO A 107 -12.64 9.22 7.16
N LEU A 108 -11.72 10.08 7.59
CA LEU A 108 -11.67 10.54 8.96
C LEU A 108 -12.83 11.50 9.25
N THR A 109 -13.43 11.38 10.42
CA THR A 109 -14.39 12.37 10.94
C THR A 109 -13.69 13.67 11.34
N LEU A 110 -14.44 14.76 11.50
CA LEU A 110 -13.88 16.06 11.92
C LEU A 110 -13.05 15.97 13.22
N GLY A 111 -13.51 15.18 14.20
CA GLY A 111 -12.76 14.96 15.44
C GLY A 111 -11.47 14.17 15.24
N GLU A 112 -11.45 13.25 14.27
CA GLU A 112 -10.29 12.45 13.90
C GLU A 112 -9.25 13.26 13.12
N LEU A 113 -9.67 14.27 12.33
CA LEU A 113 -8.75 15.18 11.63
C LEU A 113 -7.85 15.95 12.61
N HIS A 114 -8.40 16.43 13.73
CA HIS A 114 -7.60 17.08 14.78
C HIS A 114 -6.61 16.12 15.44
N LYS A 115 -6.96 14.84 15.53
CA LYS A 115 -6.07 13.82 16.07
C LYS A 115 -4.94 13.51 15.09
N ARG A 116 -5.24 13.42 13.79
CA ARG A 116 -4.25 13.24 12.72
C ARG A 116 -3.16 14.31 12.78
N VAL A 117 -3.54 15.59 12.83
CA VAL A 117 -2.58 16.72 12.91
C VAL A 117 -1.68 16.59 14.14
N ARG A 118 -2.25 16.24 15.30
CA ARG A 118 -1.45 16.03 16.51
C ARG A 118 -0.45 14.88 16.36
N LEU A 119 -0.81 13.79 15.69
CA LEU A 119 0.13 12.68 15.46
C LEU A 119 1.26 13.08 14.51
N GLU A 120 0.97 13.89 13.49
CA GLU A 120 2.01 14.44 12.60
C GLU A 120 3.01 15.28 13.39
N GLU A 121 2.52 16.18 14.24
CA GLU A 121 3.36 17.05 15.07
C GLU A 121 4.15 16.29 16.14
N GLU A 122 3.52 15.33 16.83
CA GLU A 122 4.12 14.59 17.94
C GLU A 122 5.17 13.58 17.46
N PHE A 123 4.90 12.88 16.36
CA PHE A 123 5.75 11.78 15.90
C PHE A 123 6.60 12.13 14.67
N GLY A 124 6.37 13.28 14.03
CA GLY A 124 7.05 13.68 12.81
C GLY A 124 6.76 12.77 11.63
N ILE A 125 5.53 12.25 11.55
CA ILE A 125 5.07 11.31 10.51
C ILE A 125 4.25 12.03 9.45
N GLU A 126 4.14 11.43 8.26
CA GLU A 126 3.41 12.06 7.16
C GLU A 126 1.88 11.99 7.35
N ARG A 127 1.16 12.89 6.68
CA ARG A 127 -0.32 12.98 6.68
C ARG A 127 -1.02 11.63 6.49
N GLY A 128 -0.57 10.85 5.50
CA GLY A 128 -1.17 9.55 5.18
C GLY A 128 -0.93 8.50 6.28
N GLU A 129 0.25 8.49 6.86
CA GLU A 129 0.62 7.59 7.95
C GLU A 129 -0.17 7.92 9.23
N ALA A 130 -0.23 9.20 9.59
CA ALA A 130 -1.04 9.67 10.71
C ALA A 130 -2.52 9.31 10.54
N ALA A 131 -3.07 9.52 9.34
CA ALA A 131 -4.46 9.18 9.06
C ALA A 131 -4.71 7.66 9.17
N CYS A 132 -3.77 6.84 8.68
CA CYS A 132 -3.81 5.40 8.80
C CYS A 132 -3.82 4.96 10.28
N LEU A 133 -2.98 5.55 11.13
CA LEU A 133 -2.94 5.26 12.57
C LEU A 133 -4.24 5.66 13.28
N VAL A 134 -4.80 6.83 12.97
CA VAL A 134 -6.09 7.25 13.54
C VAL A 134 -7.19 6.26 13.17
N LEU A 135 -7.26 5.87 11.90
CA LEU A 135 -8.24 4.91 11.40
C LEU A 135 -8.05 3.51 12.02
N ALA A 136 -6.80 3.06 12.17
CA ALA A 136 -6.50 1.78 12.81
C ALA A 136 -6.92 1.76 14.29
N GLN A 137 -6.73 2.88 15.00
CA GLN A 137 -7.21 3.04 16.37
C GLN A 137 -8.74 3.03 16.45
N ARG A 138 -9.45 3.68 15.52
CA ARG A 138 -10.92 3.65 15.47
C ARG A 138 -11.46 2.22 15.44
N TYR A 139 -10.83 1.35 14.67
CA TYR A 139 -11.27 -0.04 14.55
C TYR A 139 -10.69 -1.00 15.60
N GLY A 140 -9.73 -0.56 16.40
CA GLY A 140 -8.91 -1.46 17.21
C GLY A 140 -8.23 -2.55 16.36
N SER A 141 -7.76 -2.20 15.16
CA SER A 141 -7.25 -3.15 14.17
C SER A 141 -5.77 -2.97 13.85
N VAL A 142 -5.31 -3.72 12.84
CA VAL A 142 -3.92 -3.67 12.37
C VAL A 142 -3.74 -2.54 11.34
N ALA A 143 -2.64 -1.82 11.43
CA ALA A 143 -2.14 -0.97 10.36
C ALA A 143 -1.17 -1.78 9.49
N VAL A 144 -1.20 -1.57 8.18
CA VAL A 144 -0.34 -2.26 7.22
C VAL A 144 0.65 -1.24 6.67
N PHE A 145 1.91 -1.37 7.09
CA PHE A 145 3.01 -0.50 6.68
C PHE A 145 4.04 -1.31 5.92
N THR A 146 4.18 -1.08 4.61
CA THR A 146 5.25 -1.77 3.86
C THR A 146 6.60 -1.09 3.99
N SER A 147 6.61 0.23 4.18
CA SER A 147 7.83 0.99 4.49
C SER A 147 8.17 0.84 5.97
N THR A 148 9.45 0.62 6.27
CA THR A 148 9.97 0.58 7.64
C THR A 148 10.34 1.96 8.16
N ASP A 149 9.54 2.99 7.82
CA ASP A 149 9.76 4.30 8.42
C ASP A 149 9.71 4.14 9.94
N LYS A 150 10.86 4.40 10.56
CA LYS A 150 11.03 4.19 11.99
C LYS A 150 10.11 5.13 12.77
N ALA A 151 9.70 6.27 12.23
CA ALA A 151 8.76 7.19 12.87
C ALA A 151 7.36 6.61 12.94
N ALA A 152 6.78 6.16 11.81
CA ALA A 152 5.45 5.57 11.77
C ALA A 152 5.34 4.29 12.62
N LEU A 153 6.38 3.43 12.59
CA LEU A 153 6.43 2.23 13.42
C LEU A 153 6.51 2.56 14.93
N ARG A 154 7.31 3.56 15.32
CA ARG A 154 7.37 4.03 16.72
C ARG A 154 6.04 4.63 17.16
N ALA A 155 5.40 5.42 16.30
CA ALA A 155 4.07 5.98 16.57
C ALA A 155 3.05 4.86 16.79
N ALA A 156 2.98 3.88 15.89
CA ALA A 156 2.11 2.72 16.04
C ALA A 156 2.33 1.99 17.37
N GLN A 157 3.60 1.74 17.72
CA GLN A 157 3.97 1.09 18.98
C GLN A 157 3.50 1.92 20.20
N ARG A 158 3.76 3.23 20.21
CA ARG A 158 3.36 4.16 21.28
C ARG A 158 1.84 4.18 21.45
N LEU A 159 1.11 4.08 20.33
CA LEU A 159 -0.34 4.11 20.27
C LEU A 159 -1.00 2.75 20.53
N GLY A 160 -0.22 1.68 20.74
CA GLY A 160 -0.71 0.31 20.92
C GLY A 160 -1.34 -0.31 19.66
N VAL A 161 -1.04 0.25 18.48
CA VAL A 161 -1.53 -0.24 17.19
C VAL A 161 -0.63 -1.37 16.69
N LYS A 162 -1.23 -2.51 16.36
CA LYS A 162 -0.51 -3.64 15.75
C LYS A 162 -0.19 -3.31 14.30
N VAL A 163 1.01 -3.68 13.86
CA VAL A 163 1.47 -3.43 12.49
C VAL A 163 1.73 -4.74 11.75
N LEU A 164 1.35 -4.80 10.48
CA LEU A 164 1.86 -5.78 9.52
C LEU A 164 2.85 -5.11 8.57
N SER A 165 4.03 -5.68 8.48
CA SER A 165 5.08 -5.27 7.54
C SER A 165 4.90 -5.92 6.16
N GLY A 166 5.64 -5.44 5.16
CA GLY A 166 5.69 -6.13 3.86
C GLY A 166 6.19 -7.58 3.96
N MET A 167 7.07 -7.89 4.93
CA MET A 167 7.51 -9.26 5.19
C MET A 167 6.39 -10.15 5.76
N ASP A 168 5.54 -9.60 6.64
CA ASP A 168 4.39 -10.31 7.17
C ASP A 168 3.38 -10.62 6.06
N ILE A 169 3.13 -9.65 5.18
CA ILE A 169 2.23 -9.79 4.03
C ILE A 169 2.75 -10.88 3.09
N LEU A 170 4.01 -10.81 2.68
CA LEU A 170 4.60 -11.78 1.76
C LEU A 170 4.64 -13.19 2.36
N SER A 171 5.00 -13.30 3.63
CA SER A 171 4.99 -14.59 4.33
C SER A 171 3.58 -15.17 4.46
N GLY A 172 2.59 -14.31 4.77
CA GLY A 172 1.17 -14.68 4.83
C GLY A 172 0.65 -15.14 3.47
N TRP A 173 1.05 -14.47 2.40
CA TRP A 173 0.65 -14.81 1.03
C TRP A 173 1.26 -16.15 0.60
N ILE A 174 2.54 -16.38 0.85
CA ILE A 174 3.19 -17.66 0.54
C ILE A 174 2.47 -18.83 1.23
N LYS A 175 2.15 -18.67 2.51
CA LYS A 175 1.48 -19.71 3.30
C LYS A 175 0.06 -20.01 2.81
N SER A 176 -0.68 -18.98 2.40
CA SER A 176 -2.09 -19.11 2.00
C SER A 176 -2.28 -19.49 0.55
N ALA A 177 -1.53 -18.88 -0.36
CA ALA A 177 -1.70 -19.02 -1.80
C ALA A 177 -0.75 -20.03 -2.43
N GLN A 178 0.31 -20.44 -1.72
CA GLN A 178 1.31 -21.42 -2.19
C GLN A 178 1.80 -21.13 -3.62
N PRO A 179 2.36 -19.92 -3.88
CA PRO A 179 2.71 -19.51 -5.23
C PRO A 179 3.83 -20.36 -5.80
N SER A 180 3.82 -20.53 -7.13
CA SER A 180 4.98 -21.09 -7.82
C SER A 180 6.20 -20.18 -7.67
N ARG A 181 7.41 -20.74 -7.80
CA ARG A 181 8.65 -19.95 -7.76
C ARG A 181 8.65 -18.81 -8.78
N ALA A 182 8.19 -19.10 -10.01
CA ALA A 182 8.08 -18.09 -11.06
C ALA A 182 7.10 -16.97 -10.69
N GLY A 183 5.95 -17.30 -10.09
CA GLY A 183 4.98 -16.30 -9.62
C GLY A 183 5.55 -15.43 -8.49
N PHE A 184 6.27 -16.03 -7.54
CA PHE A 184 6.96 -15.31 -6.49
C PHE A 184 8.05 -14.38 -7.03
N ASP A 185 8.98 -14.90 -7.84
CA ASP A 185 10.07 -14.10 -8.39
C ASP A 185 9.54 -12.95 -9.28
N GLY A 186 8.43 -13.17 -10.00
CA GLY A 186 7.74 -12.11 -10.75
C GLY A 186 7.22 -10.98 -9.86
N LEU A 187 6.57 -11.30 -8.74
CA LEU A 187 6.15 -10.31 -7.75
C LEU A 187 7.34 -9.55 -7.17
N ILE A 188 8.42 -10.24 -6.80
CA ILE A 188 9.61 -9.62 -6.18
C ILE A 188 10.30 -8.66 -7.17
N ALA A 189 10.41 -9.05 -8.44
CA ALA A 189 10.91 -8.17 -9.49
C ALA A 189 10.03 -6.92 -9.62
N GLY A 190 8.71 -7.10 -9.66
CA GLY A 190 7.74 -6.00 -9.70
C GLY A 190 7.82 -5.07 -8.50
N LEU A 191 7.97 -5.61 -7.29
CA LEU A 191 8.11 -4.83 -6.05
C LEU A 191 9.39 -4.00 -6.07
N ARG A 192 10.51 -4.59 -6.50
CA ARG A 192 11.77 -3.87 -6.69
C ARG A 192 11.62 -2.72 -7.67
N GLU A 193 10.94 -2.95 -8.80
CA GLU A 193 10.64 -1.89 -9.76
C GLU A 193 9.73 -0.83 -9.17
N ALA A 194 8.75 -1.19 -8.34
CA ALA A 194 7.91 -0.27 -7.57
C ALA A 194 8.64 0.43 -6.40
N LYS A 195 9.98 0.36 -6.37
CA LYS A 195 10.87 0.92 -5.34
C LYS A 195 10.69 0.32 -3.95
N TYR A 196 10.11 -0.88 -3.85
CA TYR A 196 10.09 -1.68 -2.64
C TYR A 196 11.19 -2.75 -2.69
N GLY A 197 12.34 -2.44 -2.08
CA GLY A 197 13.47 -3.36 -2.00
C GLY A 197 13.44 -4.20 -0.72
N LEU A 198 13.52 -5.52 -0.87
CA LEU A 198 13.80 -6.45 0.23
C LEU A 198 15.30 -6.69 0.34
N ARG A 199 15.78 -6.97 1.54
CA ARG A 199 17.17 -7.36 1.78
C ARG A 199 17.37 -8.80 1.32
N GLU A 200 18.59 -9.17 0.97
CA GLU A 200 18.87 -10.54 0.49
C GLU A 200 18.55 -11.61 1.55
N GLU A 201 18.79 -11.34 2.83
CA GLU A 201 18.40 -12.24 3.93
C GLU A 201 16.88 -12.47 3.99
N ASP A 202 16.09 -11.43 3.73
CA ASP A 202 14.63 -11.50 3.69
C ASP A 202 14.16 -12.35 2.50
N LEU A 203 14.81 -12.20 1.34
CA LEU A 203 14.52 -12.99 0.14
C LEU A 203 14.87 -14.48 0.32
N VAL A 204 16.02 -14.77 0.92
CA VAL A 204 16.42 -16.15 1.25
C VAL A 204 15.38 -16.80 2.17
N TYR A 205 14.95 -16.07 3.21
CA TYR A 205 13.90 -16.55 4.10
C TYR A 205 12.60 -16.84 3.35
N LEU A 206 12.07 -15.89 2.57
CA LEU A 206 10.80 -16.08 1.83
C LEU A 206 10.88 -17.23 0.83
N ARG A 207 12.00 -17.37 0.10
CA ARG A 207 12.21 -18.49 -0.82
C ARG A 207 12.23 -19.84 -0.10
N SER A 208 12.76 -19.90 1.11
CA SER A 208 12.76 -21.13 1.92
C SER A 208 11.34 -21.58 2.31
N LEU A 209 10.39 -20.64 2.43
CA LEU A 209 8.98 -20.96 2.73
C LEU A 209 8.29 -21.62 1.54
N ILE A 210 8.66 -21.26 0.31
CA ILE A 210 8.11 -21.84 -0.92
C ILE A 210 8.62 -23.27 -1.15
N GLN A 211 9.83 -23.59 -0.70
CA GLN A 211 10.44 -24.92 -0.88
C GLN A 211 9.87 -26.01 0.03
N ARG A 212 9.12 -25.63 1.07
CA ARG A 212 8.54 -26.55 2.05
C ARG A 212 7.13 -27.01 1.71
N ILE A 213 6.61 -26.57 0.57
CA ILE A 213 5.30 -26.89 0.01
C ILE A 213 5.53 -27.76 -1.22
#